data_AF-A0A661XJQ1-F1
#
_entry.id   AF-A0A661XJQ1-F1
#
_cell.length_a   1.000
_cell.length_b   1.000
_cell.length_c   1.000
_cell.angle_alpha   90.00
_cell.angle_beta   90.00
_cell.angle_gamma   90.00
#
_symmetry.space_group_name_H-M   'P 1'
#
loop_
_entity.id
_entity.type
_entity.pdbx_description
1 polymer ?
#
loop_
_entity_poly.entity_id
_entity_poly.type
_entity_poly.pdbx_seq_one_letter_code
_entity_poly.pdbx_strand_id
1 'polypeptide(L)'
;MTVNGVSVEIDPGRGTKPIIIPAWSRTVVPIRAIVEALGGTISWEGADRKATINFKGTTIELWIKNPEAKVSGVTKLIDESNHSVMPIIINNRTMLPLRFVAESLGCTVDWDSNTRTIKINTP
;
A
#
# COMPACT_ATOMS: atom_id res chain seq x y z
N MET A 1 -4.48 10.05 7.75
CA MET A 1 -4.24 10.32 6.31
C MET A 1 -5.38 11.15 5.78
N THR A 2 -5.25 11.70 4.58
CA THR A 2 -6.33 12.41 3.91
C THR A 2 -6.57 11.74 2.55
N VAL A 3 -7.81 11.37 2.26
CA VAL A 3 -8.23 10.81 0.97
C VAL A 3 -9.23 11.78 0.36
N ASN A 4 -8.92 12.34 -0.81
CA ASN A 4 -9.76 13.33 -1.51
C ASN A 4 -10.23 14.48 -0.57
N GLY A 5 -9.32 14.99 0.26
CA GLY A 5 -9.62 16.06 1.23
C GLY A 5 -10.26 15.61 2.55
N VAL A 6 -10.71 14.35 2.66
CA VAL A 6 -11.33 13.80 3.88
C VAL A 6 -10.30 13.16 4.79
N SER A 7 -10.26 13.53 6.07
CA SER A 7 -9.38 12.92 7.06
C SER A 7 -9.87 11.53 7.46
N VAL A 8 -8.98 10.54 7.41
CA VAL A 8 -9.25 9.14 7.71
C VAL A 8 -8.10 8.55 8.53
N GLU A 9 -8.40 7.66 9.48
CA GLU A 9 -7.38 6.85 10.13
C GLU A 9 -6.73 5.89 9.14
N ILE A 10 -5.43 5.59 9.34
CA ILE A 10 -4.68 4.67 8.47
C ILE A 10 -5.16 3.22 8.63
N ASP A 11 -5.57 2.84 9.84
CA ASP A 11 -6.11 1.53 10.20
C ASP A 11 -7.19 1.77 11.27
N PRO A 12 -8.47 1.92 10.85
CA PRO A 12 -9.54 2.37 11.72
C PRO A 12 -9.63 1.60 13.04
N GLY A 13 -9.63 2.33 14.17
CA GLY A 13 -9.74 1.79 15.52
C GLY A 13 -8.49 1.09 16.05
N ARG A 14 -7.36 1.15 15.32
CA ARG A 14 -6.09 0.53 15.72
C ARG A 14 -5.02 1.53 16.15
N GLY A 15 -5.22 2.82 15.84
CA GLY A 15 -4.21 3.86 16.09
C GLY A 15 -2.89 3.62 15.35
N THR A 16 -2.91 2.83 14.27
CA THR A 16 -1.71 2.47 13.50
C THR A 16 -1.09 3.72 12.89
N LYS A 17 0.21 3.90 13.15
CA LYS A 17 1.03 4.95 12.54
C LYS A 17 1.83 4.38 11.38
N PRO A 18 2.24 5.20 10.39
CA PRO A 18 3.18 4.75 9.38
C PRO A 18 4.47 4.24 10.04
N ILE A 19 5.00 3.13 9.54
CA ILE A 19 6.24 2.52 10.06
C ILE A 19 7.33 2.75 9.03
N ILE A 20 8.48 3.27 9.45
CA ILE A 20 9.67 3.34 8.59
C ILE A 20 10.46 2.06 8.82
N ILE A 21 10.80 1.35 7.74
CA ILE A 21 11.75 0.23 7.80
C ILE A 21 13.16 0.78 7.55
N PRO A 22 14.04 0.86 8.56
CA PRO A 22 15.33 1.55 8.43
C PRO A 22 16.23 0.95 7.34
N ALA A 23 16.24 -0.38 7.21
CA ALA A 23 17.02 -1.09 6.20
C ALA A 23 16.59 -0.75 4.76
N TRP A 24 15.37 -0.24 4.57
CA TRP A 24 14.84 0.12 3.26
C TRP A 24 14.79 1.62 3.04
N SER A 25 14.82 2.41 4.13
CA SER A 25 14.49 3.83 4.11
C SER A 25 13.14 4.09 3.41
N ARG A 26 12.13 3.27 3.75
CA ARG A 26 10.78 3.36 3.21
C ARG A 26 9.74 3.30 4.31
N THR A 27 8.69 4.11 4.14
CA THR A 27 7.50 4.09 4.97
C THR A 27 6.54 3.02 4.46
N VAL A 28 6.10 2.13 5.34
CA VAL A 28 5.10 1.09 5.07
C VAL A 28 3.85 1.31 5.92
N VAL A 29 2.70 0.95 5.35
CA VAL A 29 1.38 1.09 5.97
C VAL A 29 0.55 -0.18 5.73
N PRO A 30 -0.46 -0.48 6.57
CA PRO A 30 -1.35 -1.62 6.34
C PRO A 30 -2.19 -1.39 5.08
N ILE A 31 -1.92 -2.16 4.02
CA ILE A 31 -2.41 -1.81 2.69
C ILE A 31 -3.93 -1.95 2.54
N ARG A 32 -4.55 -2.87 3.28
CA ARG A 32 -6.00 -3.12 3.21
C ARG A 32 -6.82 -1.88 3.53
N ALA A 33 -6.53 -1.24 4.66
CA ALA A 33 -7.28 -0.09 5.12
C ALA A 33 -7.16 1.10 4.15
N ILE A 34 -6.00 1.26 3.51
CA ILE A 34 -5.82 2.26 2.46
C ILE A 34 -6.69 1.94 1.25
N VAL A 35 -6.61 0.72 0.72
CA VAL A 35 -7.37 0.29 -0.47
C VAL A 35 -8.88 0.45 -0.24
N GLU A 36 -9.38 0.03 0.92
CA GLU A 36 -10.79 0.17 1.29
C GLU A 36 -11.20 1.65 1.40
N ALA A 37 -10.35 2.51 1.98
CA ALA A 37 -10.60 3.95 2.06
C ALA A 37 -10.62 4.63 0.68
N LEU A 38 -9.91 4.07 -0.30
CA LEU A 38 -9.98 4.53 -1.70
C LEU A 38 -11.22 4.01 -2.44
N GLY A 39 -11.99 3.10 -1.84
CA GLY A 39 -13.13 2.43 -2.48
C GLY A 39 -12.75 1.21 -3.33
N GLY A 40 -11.52 0.69 -3.16
CA GLY A 40 -11.08 -0.57 -3.74
C GLY A 40 -11.43 -1.77 -2.86
N THR A 41 -11.11 -2.96 -3.37
CA THR A 41 -11.25 -4.23 -2.63
C THR A 41 -9.91 -4.94 -2.56
N ILE A 42 -9.74 -5.78 -1.54
CA ILE A 42 -8.54 -6.60 -1.37
C ILE A 42 -8.91 -7.99 -0.85
N SER A 43 -8.45 -9.04 -1.53
CA SER A 43 -8.55 -10.44 -1.09
C SER A 43 -7.20 -10.94 -0.56
N TRP A 44 -7.26 -12.04 0.18
CA TRP A 44 -6.08 -12.72 0.72
C TRP A 44 -6.18 -14.22 0.44
N GLU A 45 -5.20 -14.75 -0.27
CA GLU A 45 -5.05 -16.17 -0.54
C GLU A 45 -3.92 -16.72 0.33
N GLY A 46 -4.29 -17.35 1.45
CA GLY A 46 -3.33 -17.76 2.48
C GLY A 46 -2.33 -18.83 2.05
N ALA A 47 -2.73 -19.75 1.17
CA ALA A 47 -1.86 -20.81 0.66
C ALA A 47 -0.66 -20.25 -0.11
N ASP A 48 -0.91 -19.22 -0.93
CA ASP A 48 0.12 -18.57 -1.74
C ASP A 48 0.76 -17.36 -1.05
N ARG A 49 0.26 -17.01 0.15
CA ARG A 49 0.58 -15.77 0.85
C ARG A 49 0.44 -14.55 -0.07
N LYS A 50 -0.66 -14.52 -0.83
CA LYS A 50 -0.93 -13.55 -1.88
C LYS A 50 -2.04 -12.59 -1.44
N ALA A 51 -1.85 -11.31 -1.73
CA ALA A 51 -2.90 -10.30 -1.64
C ALA A 51 -3.24 -9.81 -3.05
N THR A 52 -4.53 -9.78 -3.39
CA THR A 52 -5.01 -9.26 -4.67
C THR A 52 -5.89 -8.04 -4.42
N ILE A 53 -5.51 -6.91 -5.00
CA ILE A 53 -6.18 -5.62 -4.90
C ILE A 53 -6.91 -5.35 -6.20
N ASN A 54 -8.15 -4.85 -6.13
CA ASN A 54 -8.91 -4.39 -7.29
C ASN A 54 -9.44 -2.98 -7.06
N PHE A 55 -9.23 -2.08 -8.02
CA PHE A 55 -9.75 -0.71 -7.99
C PHE A 55 -9.90 -0.16 -9.41
N LYS A 56 -11.10 0.33 -9.76
CA LYS A 56 -11.44 0.93 -11.06
C LYS A 56 -10.90 0.17 -12.30
N GLY A 57 -10.92 -1.16 -12.27
CA GLY A 57 -10.45 -2.02 -13.37
C GLY A 57 -8.96 -2.37 -13.34
N THR A 58 -8.18 -1.80 -12.42
CA THR A 58 -6.79 -2.19 -12.16
C THR A 58 -6.75 -3.30 -11.11
N THR A 59 -5.97 -4.35 -11.40
CA THR A 59 -5.70 -5.45 -10.47
C THR A 59 -4.22 -5.43 -10.08
N ILE A 60 -3.91 -5.52 -8.80
CA ILE A 60 -2.53 -5.68 -8.30
C ILE A 60 -2.44 -6.96 -7.49
N GLU A 61 -1.52 -7.85 -7.86
CA GLU A 61 -1.20 -9.07 -7.12
C GLU A 61 0.17 -8.95 -6.46
N LEU A 62 0.23 -9.28 -5.16
CA LEU A 62 1.39 -9.13 -4.31
C LEU A 62 1.63 -10.39 -3.50
N TRP A 63 2.87 -10.83 -3.38
CA TRP A 63 3.24 -12.00 -2.56
C TRP A 63 4.11 -11.57 -1.39
N ILE A 64 3.83 -12.09 -0.20
CA ILE A 64 4.65 -11.78 0.98
C ILE A 64 6.09 -12.25 0.75
N LYS A 65 7.06 -11.38 1.08
CA LYS A 65 8.49 -11.58 0.87
C LYS A 65 8.94 -11.67 -0.61
N ASN A 66 8.12 -11.21 -1.55
CA ASN A 66 8.51 -11.07 -2.95
C ASN A 66 8.64 -9.57 -3.30
N PRO A 67 9.77 -9.08 -3.83
CA PRO A 67 9.93 -7.69 -4.24
C PRO A 67 9.20 -7.34 -5.55
N GLU A 68 8.65 -8.34 -6.25
CA GLU A 68 7.85 -8.17 -7.45
C GLU A 68 6.34 -8.24 -7.16
N ALA A 69 5.58 -7.50 -7.95
CA ALA A 69 4.13 -7.52 -8.00
C ALA A 69 3.66 -7.67 -9.45
N LYS A 70 2.43 -8.13 -9.67
CA LYS A 70 1.79 -8.02 -10.99
C LYS A 70 0.78 -6.89 -10.97
N VAL A 71 0.93 -5.93 -11.88
CA VAL A 71 -0.03 -4.84 -12.09
C VAL A 71 -0.70 -5.07 -13.43
N SER A 72 -2.00 -5.37 -13.40
CA SER A 72 -2.80 -5.77 -14.56
C SER A 72 -2.12 -6.86 -15.40
N GLY A 73 -1.56 -7.87 -14.72
CA GLY A 73 -0.86 -9.00 -15.33
C GLY A 73 0.62 -8.75 -15.69
N VAL A 74 1.10 -7.50 -15.67
CA VAL A 74 2.49 -7.16 -15.97
C VAL A 74 3.32 -7.14 -14.69
N THR A 75 4.42 -7.89 -14.68
CA THR A 75 5.37 -7.89 -13.55
C THR A 75 6.06 -6.54 -13.41
N LYS A 76 6.11 -6.02 -12.18
CA LYS A 76 6.81 -4.78 -11.80
C LYS A 76 7.52 -4.97 -10.47
N LEU A 77 8.64 -4.27 -10.29
CA LEU A 77 9.28 -4.15 -8.98
C LEU A 77 8.46 -3.20 -8.09
N ILE A 78 8.34 -3.56 -6.81
CA ILE A 78 7.66 -2.72 -5.81
C ILE A 78 8.45 -1.42 -5.57
N ASP A 79 9.77 -1.48 -5.69
CA ASP A 79 10.65 -0.34 -5.65
C ASP A 79 11.82 -0.55 -6.61
N GLU A 80 11.81 0.17 -7.73
CA GLU A 80 12.84 0.12 -8.79
C GLU A 80 14.24 0.52 -8.28
N SER A 81 14.33 1.27 -7.17
CA SER A 81 15.61 1.72 -6.60
C SER A 81 16.11 0.81 -5.47
N ASN A 82 15.26 -0.08 -4.95
CA ASN A 82 15.61 -0.97 -3.85
C ASN A 82 14.81 -2.27 -3.88
N HIS A 83 15.37 -3.32 -4.49
CA HIS A 83 14.72 -4.63 -4.63
C HIS A 83 14.65 -5.42 -3.31
N SER A 84 15.13 -4.87 -2.19
CA SER A 84 14.89 -5.47 -0.86
C SER A 84 13.52 -5.10 -0.31
N VAL A 85 12.84 -4.12 -0.90
CA VAL A 85 11.51 -3.69 -0.49
C VAL A 85 10.48 -4.71 -0.98
N MET A 86 9.72 -5.26 -0.03
CA MET A 86 8.77 -6.34 -0.30
C MET A 86 7.59 -6.26 0.68
N PRO A 87 6.44 -6.88 0.36
CA PRO A 87 5.31 -6.96 1.28
C PRO A 87 5.71 -7.81 2.49
N ILE A 88 5.46 -7.30 3.69
CA ILE A 88 5.76 -8.01 4.94
C ILE A 88 4.51 -8.05 5.82
N ILE A 89 4.51 -8.97 6.79
CA ILE A 89 3.45 -9.05 7.79
C ILE A 89 3.99 -8.49 9.11
N ILE A 90 3.33 -7.47 9.65
CA ILE A 90 3.57 -6.94 10.99
C ILE A 90 2.23 -6.91 11.72
N ASN A 91 2.14 -7.49 12.92
CA ASN A 91 0.92 -7.52 13.74
C ASN A 91 -0.33 -7.99 12.94
N ASN A 92 -0.19 -9.07 12.18
CA ASN A 92 -1.25 -9.63 11.31
C ASN A 92 -1.81 -8.64 10.28
N ARG A 93 -0.97 -7.75 9.77
CA ARG A 93 -1.28 -6.83 8.66
C ARG A 93 -0.24 -6.95 7.57
N THR A 94 -0.69 -6.98 6.31
CA THR A 94 0.20 -6.83 5.15
C THR A 94 0.61 -5.37 5.04
N MET A 95 1.90 -5.12 5.23
CA MET A 95 2.54 -3.81 5.17
C MET A 95 3.28 -3.66 3.85
N LEU A 96 3.09 -2.50 3.20
CA LEU A 96 3.70 -2.22 1.89
C LEU A 96 3.98 -0.71 1.76
N PRO A 97 4.97 -0.29 0.94
CA PRO A 97 5.09 1.10 0.55
C PRO A 97 3.80 1.59 -0.10
N LEU A 98 3.20 2.63 0.49
CA LEU A 98 1.93 3.18 0.01
C LEU A 98 2.02 3.66 -1.43
N ARG A 99 3.11 4.38 -1.76
CA ARG A 99 3.29 5.04 -3.04
C ARG A 99 3.17 4.06 -4.21
N PHE A 100 3.84 2.92 -4.13
CA PHE A 100 3.80 1.89 -5.16
C PHE A 100 2.35 1.47 -5.51
N VAL A 101 1.55 1.16 -4.49
CA VAL A 101 0.16 0.74 -4.71
C VAL A 101 -0.68 1.88 -5.22
N ALA A 102 -0.66 3.03 -4.55
CA ALA A 102 -1.50 4.15 -4.92
C ALA A 102 -1.23 4.62 -6.36
N GLU A 103 0.03 4.76 -6.76
CA GLU A 103 0.41 5.15 -8.12
C GLU A 103 0.07 4.06 -9.14
N SER A 104 0.24 2.78 -8.79
CA SER A 104 -0.19 1.67 -9.65
C SER A 104 -1.71 1.65 -9.86
N LEU A 105 -2.48 2.17 -8.90
CA LEU A 105 -3.93 2.37 -9.00
C LEU A 105 -4.32 3.69 -9.69
N GLY A 106 -3.36 4.47 -10.17
CA GLY A 106 -3.59 5.77 -10.82
C GLY A 106 -3.87 6.93 -9.85
N CYS A 107 -3.66 6.74 -8.55
CA CYS A 107 -3.80 7.79 -7.55
C CYS A 107 -2.50 8.62 -7.42
N THR A 108 -2.60 9.84 -6.91
CA THR A 108 -1.44 10.65 -6.52
C THR A 108 -1.24 10.58 -5.00
N VAL A 109 0.03 10.60 -4.56
CA VAL A 109 0.39 10.56 -3.14
C VAL A 109 1.34 11.68 -2.79
N ASP A 110 0.91 12.57 -1.89
CA ASP A 110 1.72 13.64 -1.34
C ASP A 110 2.00 13.40 0.14
N TRP A 111 3.21 13.75 0.56
CA TRP A 111 3.61 13.76 1.96
C TRP A 111 3.72 15.18 2.47
N ASP A 112 2.91 15.51 3.47
CA ASP A 112 2.98 16.76 4.20
C ASP A 112 3.87 16.56 5.44
N SER A 113 5.12 17.01 5.37
CA SER A 113 6.12 16.80 6.43
C SER A 113 5.81 17.58 7.71
N ASN A 114 5.17 18.74 7.60
CA ASN A 114 4.81 19.59 8.74
C ASN A 114 3.78 18.90 9.62
N THR A 115 2.76 18.31 9.00
CA THR A 115 1.66 17.62 9.70
C THR A 115 1.85 16.12 9.80
N ARG A 116 2.90 15.58 9.16
CA ARG A 116 3.14 14.13 8.99
C ARG A 116 1.93 13.41 8.39
N THR A 117 1.28 14.07 7.45
CA THR A 117 0.04 13.60 6.82
C THR A 117 0.32 13.09 5.43
N ILE A 118 -0.18 11.90 5.13
CA ILE A 118 -0.23 11.40 3.76
C ILE A 118 -1.54 11.88 3.13
N LYS A 119 -1.45 12.55 1.99
CA LYS A 119 -2.60 12.96 1.16
C LYS A 119 -2.64 12.07 -0.08
N ILE A 120 -3.82 11.53 -0.37
CA ILE A 120 -4.06 10.66 -1.52
C ILE A 120 -5.22 11.26 -2.31
N ASN A 121 -5.03 11.44 -3.62
CA ASN A 121 -6.10 11.83 -4.52
C ASN A 121 -6.34 10.71 -5.53
N THR A 122 -7.59 10.28 -5.64
CA THR A 122 -8.00 9.30 -6.64
C THR A 122 -8.18 9.96 -8.01
N PRO A 123 -7.98 9.23 -9.13
CA PRO A 123 -8.26 9.74 -10.47
C PRO A 123 -9.74 10.02 -10.71
#